data_AF-A0A950I1U7-F1
#
_entry.id   AF-A0A950I1U7-F1
#
_cell.length_a   1.000
_cell.length_b   1.000
_cell.length_c   1.000
_cell.angle_alpha   90.00
_cell.angle_beta   90.00
_cell.angle_gamma   90.00
#
_symmetry.space_group_name_H-M   'P 1'
#
loop_
_entity.id
_entity.type
_entity.pdbx_description
1 polymer ?
#
loop_
_entity_poly.entity_id
_entity_poly.type
_entity_poly.pdbx_seq_one_letter_code
_entity_poly.pdbx_strand_id
1 'polypeptide(L)'
;MTKSYDLALDIVPHFAENVLAKKVLSYGHYAKAAGRDSVKDSMAVGQAMHIIGAACTICQIPIAPLYYVKRADGEWRGVFESDVIEHAKVLPHYDLLYVTAREYEYSATDFKALEAKMRKVIPRVFGADGDDASPHKIWHVV
;
A
#
# COMPACT_ATOMS: atom_id res chain seq x y z
N MET A 1 5.62 -13.46 -15.20
CA MET A 1 5.59 -12.17 -14.47
C MET A 1 4.98 -12.48 -13.11
N THR A 2 5.64 -12.18 -12.00
CA THR A 2 5.01 -12.38 -10.67
C THR A 2 3.90 -11.34 -10.53
N LYS A 3 2.71 -11.79 -10.14
CA LYS A 3 1.54 -10.94 -9.98
C LYS A 3 1.74 -10.01 -8.80
N SER A 4 1.30 -8.76 -8.92
CA SER A 4 1.58 -7.72 -7.91
C SER A 4 0.91 -8.04 -6.57
N TYR A 5 -0.16 -8.85 -6.58
CA TYR A 5 -0.81 -9.38 -5.40
C TYR A 5 0.04 -10.39 -4.62
N ASP A 6 0.67 -11.36 -5.29
CA ASP A 6 1.57 -12.32 -4.63
C ASP A 6 2.75 -11.57 -4.00
N LEU A 7 3.30 -10.60 -4.73
CA LEU A 7 4.36 -9.73 -4.22
C LEU A 7 3.89 -8.91 -3.02
N ALA A 8 2.64 -8.43 -3.00
CA ALA A 8 2.09 -7.74 -1.84
C ALA A 8 2.03 -8.66 -0.61
N LEU A 9 1.63 -9.92 -0.78
CA LEU A 9 1.62 -10.90 0.31
C LEU A 9 3.03 -11.19 0.85
N ASP A 10 4.03 -11.24 -0.03
CA ASP A 10 5.44 -11.42 0.38
C ASP A 10 5.99 -10.17 1.11
N ILE A 11 5.53 -8.97 0.74
CA ILE A 11 6.00 -7.71 1.31
C ILE A 11 5.36 -7.39 2.67
N VAL A 12 4.08 -7.73 2.87
CA VAL A 12 3.31 -7.33 4.06
C VAL A 12 4.00 -7.64 5.39
N PRO A 13 4.60 -8.82 5.62
CA PRO A 13 5.31 -9.11 6.88
C PRO A 13 6.47 -8.14 7.13
N HIS A 14 7.30 -7.90 6.12
CA HIS A 14 8.41 -6.95 6.22
C HIS A 14 7.94 -5.50 6.36
N PHE A 15 6.83 -5.16 5.70
CA PHE A 15 6.21 -3.86 5.85
C PHE A 15 5.70 -3.63 7.28
N ALA A 16 5.02 -4.62 7.86
CA ALA A 16 4.55 -4.60 9.24
C ALA A 16 5.70 -4.38 10.23
N GLU A 17 6.78 -5.16 10.12
CA GLU A 17 7.98 -5.03 10.97
C GLU A 17 8.54 -3.60 10.93
N ASN A 18 8.62 -3.01 9.74
CA ASN A 18 9.17 -1.68 9.56
C ASN A 18 8.23 -0.57 10.07
N VAL A 19 6.93 -0.68 9.85
CA VAL A 19 5.94 0.27 10.39
C VAL A 19 5.92 0.24 11.92
N LEU A 20 5.94 -0.96 12.51
CA LEU A 20 5.99 -1.12 13.97
C LEU A 20 7.29 -0.58 14.56
N ALA A 21 8.41 -0.68 13.82
CA ALA A 21 9.68 -0.07 14.16
C ALA A 21 9.78 1.43 13.78
N LYS A 22 8.70 2.03 13.28
CA LYS A 22 8.60 3.43 12.82
C LYS A 22 9.64 3.82 11.76
N LYS A 23 10.01 2.88 10.87
CA LYS A 23 11.00 3.09 9.80
C LYS A 23 10.33 3.46 8.48
N VAL A 24 10.76 4.57 7.89
CA VAL A 24 10.35 5.00 6.54
C VAL A 24 11.36 4.49 5.51
N LEU A 25 10.91 3.71 4.53
CA LEU A 25 11.79 2.98 3.61
C LEU A 25 11.38 3.14 2.16
N SER A 26 12.30 2.89 1.23
CA SER A 26 12.04 3.01 -0.20
C SER A 26 11.43 1.74 -0.80
N TYR A 27 10.82 1.84 -1.97
CA TYR A 27 10.40 0.65 -2.74
C TYR A 27 11.55 -0.34 -2.97
N GLY A 28 12.76 0.15 -3.22
CA GLY A 28 13.93 -0.69 -3.41
C GLY A 28 14.30 -1.53 -2.18
N HIS A 29 13.97 -1.07 -0.97
CA HIS A 29 14.11 -1.88 0.24
C HIS A 29 13.15 -3.07 0.21
N TYR A 30 11.87 -2.83 -0.06
CA TYR A 30 10.85 -3.87 -0.08
C TYR A 30 11.02 -4.84 -1.26
N ALA A 31 11.57 -4.39 -2.39
CA ALA A 31 12.02 -5.27 -3.46
C ALA A 31 13.05 -6.29 -2.93
N LYS A 32 14.11 -5.80 -2.27
CA LYS A 32 15.16 -6.67 -1.71
C LYS A 32 14.61 -7.63 -0.65
N ALA A 33 13.73 -7.14 0.22
CA ALA A 33 13.10 -7.95 1.25
C ALA A 33 12.29 -9.13 0.65
N ALA A 34 11.61 -8.91 -0.48
CA ALA A 34 10.90 -9.93 -1.22
C ALA A 34 11.80 -10.76 -2.18
N GLY A 35 13.12 -10.67 -2.07
CA GLY A 35 14.07 -11.40 -2.94
C GLY A 35 14.08 -10.94 -4.40
N ARG A 36 13.70 -9.67 -4.66
CA ARG A 36 13.56 -9.08 -6.00
C ARG A 36 14.69 -8.11 -6.34
N ASP A 37 14.82 -7.82 -7.63
CA ASP A 37 15.79 -6.83 -8.12
C ASP A 37 15.22 -5.42 -7.91
N SER A 38 15.85 -4.63 -7.04
CA SER A 38 15.37 -3.29 -6.69
C SER A 38 15.27 -2.31 -7.86
N VAL A 39 16.05 -2.51 -8.93
CA VAL A 39 16.05 -1.62 -10.11
C VAL A 39 14.97 -2.06 -11.08
N LYS A 40 14.80 -3.36 -11.29
CA LYS A 40 13.86 -3.90 -12.29
C LYS A 40 12.42 -4.01 -11.79
N ASP A 41 12.23 -4.22 -10.48
CA ASP A 41 10.93 -4.54 -9.90
C ASP A 41 10.27 -3.37 -9.17
N SER A 42 10.82 -2.15 -9.28
CA SER A 42 10.28 -0.95 -8.60
C SER A 42 8.80 -0.68 -8.93
N MET A 43 8.37 -0.92 -10.18
CA MET A 43 6.97 -0.75 -10.59
C MET A 43 6.05 -1.79 -9.92
N ALA A 44 6.44 -3.06 -9.92
CA ALA A 44 5.68 -4.14 -9.29
C ALA A 44 5.56 -3.93 -7.78
N VAL A 45 6.62 -3.46 -7.11
CA VAL A 45 6.56 -3.08 -5.70
C VAL A 45 5.64 -1.88 -5.48
N GLY A 46 5.65 -0.88 -6.37
CA GLY A 46 4.70 0.23 -6.33
C GLY A 46 3.24 -0.24 -6.36
N GLN A 47 2.92 -1.16 -7.27
CA GLN A 47 1.61 -1.80 -7.37
C GLN A 47 1.27 -2.63 -6.13
N ALA A 48 2.21 -3.44 -5.64
CA ALA A 48 2.03 -4.19 -4.39
C ALA A 48 1.71 -3.27 -3.19
N MET A 49 2.35 -2.10 -3.11
CA MET A 49 2.05 -1.10 -2.09
C MET A 49 0.68 -0.42 -2.27
N HIS A 50 0.14 -0.37 -3.50
CA HIS A 50 -1.26 0.02 -3.71
C HIS A 50 -2.21 -1.05 -3.17
N ILE A 51 -1.94 -2.33 -3.40
CA ILE A 51 -2.73 -3.43 -2.86
C ILE A 51 -2.73 -3.41 -1.32
N ILE A 52 -1.58 -3.14 -0.70
CA ILE A 52 -1.49 -2.98 0.77
C ILE A 52 -2.29 -1.76 1.25
N GLY A 53 -2.20 -0.62 0.54
CA GLY A 53 -3.00 0.56 0.87
C GLY A 53 -4.51 0.35 0.71
N ALA A 54 -4.91 -0.42 -0.30
CA ALA A 54 -6.27 -0.86 -0.51
C ALA A 54 -6.77 -1.70 0.67
N ALA A 55 -5.95 -2.64 1.13
CA ALA A 55 -6.26 -3.45 2.31
C ALA A 55 -6.37 -2.61 3.59
N CYS A 56 -5.53 -1.58 3.76
CA CYS A 56 -5.67 -0.63 4.87
C CYS A 56 -7.07 0.02 4.87
N THR A 57 -7.53 0.46 3.70
CA THR A 57 -8.85 1.07 3.52
C THR A 57 -9.97 0.10 3.89
N ILE A 58 -9.89 -1.16 3.43
CA ILE A 58 -10.87 -2.22 3.76
C ILE A 58 -10.89 -2.53 5.26
N CYS A 59 -9.73 -2.50 5.92
CA CYS A 59 -9.61 -2.73 7.35
C CYS A 59 -9.95 -1.50 8.20
N GLN A 60 -10.26 -0.36 7.57
CA GLN A 60 -10.47 0.92 8.25
C GLN A 60 -9.28 1.33 9.14
N ILE A 61 -8.06 0.98 8.72
CA ILE A 61 -6.83 1.45 9.35
C ILE A 61 -6.21 2.56 8.49
N PRO A 62 -5.53 3.56 9.08
CA PRO A 62 -4.89 4.60 8.30
C PRO A 62 -3.90 4.00 7.30
N ILE A 63 -3.86 4.56 6.09
CA ILE A 63 -3.13 4.00 4.94
C ILE A 63 -1.62 4.15 5.17
N ALA A 64 -1.02 3.19 5.88
CA ALA A 64 0.38 3.23 6.29
C ALA A 64 1.36 3.49 5.13
N PRO A 65 1.16 2.94 3.91
CA PRO A 65 2.03 3.23 2.78
C PRO A 65 2.09 4.70 2.34
N LEU A 66 1.19 5.58 2.82
CA LEU A 66 1.29 7.03 2.56
C LEU A 66 2.47 7.66 3.31
N TYR A 67 2.81 7.15 4.50
CA TYR A 67 3.90 7.69 5.32
C TYR A 67 5.17 6.85 5.26
N TYR A 68 5.05 5.53 5.41
CA TYR A 68 6.19 4.64 5.63
C TYR A 68 6.91 4.19 4.35
N VAL A 69 6.44 4.64 3.18
CA VAL A 69 7.04 4.29 1.89
C VAL A 69 7.39 5.57 1.13
N LYS A 70 8.65 5.67 0.70
CA LYS A 70 9.16 6.78 -0.11
C LYS A 70 9.60 6.31 -1.50
N ARG A 71 9.52 7.21 -2.48
CA ARG A 71 10.16 7.01 -3.78
C ARG A 71 11.68 7.12 -3.65
N ALA A 72 12.41 6.59 -4.64
CA ALA A 72 13.86 6.60 -4.65
C ALA A 72 14.47 8.02 -4.85
N ASP A 73 13.71 8.92 -5.49
CA ASP A 73 14.04 10.33 -5.70
C ASP A 73 13.75 11.20 -4.46
N GLY A 74 13.23 10.62 -3.38
CA GLY A 74 12.83 11.36 -2.17
C GLY A 74 11.52 12.13 -2.35
N GLU A 75 10.95 12.12 -3.55
CA GLU A 75 9.71 12.80 -3.87
C GLU A 75 8.49 12.04 -3.38
N TRP A 76 7.40 12.80 -3.27
CA TRP A 76 6.14 12.30 -2.82
C TRP A 76 5.47 11.41 -3.86
N ARG A 77 4.66 10.50 -3.34
CA ARG A 77 3.83 9.58 -4.10
C ARG A 77 2.83 10.40 -4.94
N GLY A 78 2.98 10.42 -6.26
CA GLY A 78 2.01 10.98 -7.23
C GLY A 78 0.74 10.13 -7.32
N VAL A 79 0.09 9.91 -6.17
CA VAL A 79 -0.99 8.93 -6.01
C VAL A 79 -2.34 9.51 -6.43
N PHE A 80 -2.48 10.81 -6.71
CA PHE A 80 -3.80 11.42 -7.04
C PHE A 80 -3.81 12.27 -8.30
N GLU A 81 -2.75 12.23 -9.11
CA GLU A 81 -2.54 13.25 -10.14
C GLU A 81 -3.38 13.03 -11.41
N SER A 82 -3.92 11.83 -11.64
CA SER A 82 -4.57 11.47 -12.89
C SER A 82 -6.08 11.20 -12.81
N ASP A 83 -6.68 11.10 -11.62
CA ASP A 83 -8.11 10.80 -11.45
C ASP A 83 -8.89 12.02 -10.90
N VAL A 84 -9.94 12.43 -11.62
CA VAL A 84 -10.75 13.62 -11.29
C VAL A 84 -11.50 13.46 -9.96
N ILE A 85 -11.99 12.25 -9.65
CA ILE A 85 -12.70 11.99 -8.40
C ILE A 85 -11.73 12.09 -7.23
N GLU A 86 -10.52 11.56 -7.38
CA GLU A 86 -9.50 11.63 -6.34
C GLU A 86 -8.98 13.03 -6.13
N HIS A 87 -8.75 13.76 -7.20
CA HIS A 87 -8.36 15.16 -7.14
C HIS A 87 -9.43 16.00 -6.42
N ALA A 88 -10.71 15.70 -6.63
CA ALA A 88 -11.80 16.43 -5.99
C ALA A 88 -12.07 16.00 -4.53
N LYS A 89 -11.94 14.71 -4.21
CA LYS A 89 -12.42 14.13 -2.94
C LYS A 89 -11.33 13.66 -2.00
N VAL A 90 -10.12 13.39 -2.48
CA VAL A 90 -9.04 12.80 -1.68
C VAL A 90 -7.89 13.78 -1.51
N LEU A 91 -7.43 14.40 -2.60
CA LEU A 91 -6.31 15.33 -2.59
C LEU A 91 -6.48 16.47 -1.57
N PRO A 92 -7.67 17.10 -1.40
CA PRO A 92 -7.86 18.14 -0.37
C PRO A 92 -7.67 17.66 1.06
N HIS A 93 -7.69 16.34 1.29
CA HIS A 93 -7.52 15.70 2.59
C HIS A 93 -6.19 14.96 2.72
N TYR A 94 -5.29 15.11 1.74
CA TYR A 94 -4.02 14.36 1.73
C TYR A 94 -3.19 14.59 2.99
N ASP A 95 -3.02 15.84 3.42
CA ASP A 95 -2.26 16.16 4.63
C ASP A 95 -2.84 15.49 5.87
N LEU A 96 -4.17 15.44 5.96
CA LEU A 96 -4.85 14.75 7.06
C LEU A 96 -4.58 13.24 6.99
N LEU A 97 -4.70 12.62 5.82
CA LEU A 97 -4.42 11.19 5.63
C LEU A 97 -2.96 10.86 5.96
N TYR A 98 -2.04 11.73 5.55
CA TYR A 98 -0.61 11.59 5.78
C TYR A 98 -0.26 11.70 7.27
N VAL A 99 -0.75 12.76 7.94
CA VAL A 99 -0.54 12.94 9.39
C VAL A 99 -1.18 11.79 10.15
N THR A 100 -2.38 11.37 9.77
CA THR A 100 -3.05 10.22 10.42
C THR A 100 -2.22 8.95 10.25
N ALA A 101 -1.69 8.66 9.06
CA ALA A 101 -0.82 7.51 8.83
C ALA A 101 0.51 7.60 9.60
N ARG A 102 1.01 8.80 9.90
CA ARG A 102 2.22 8.99 10.71
C ARG A 102 1.96 8.72 12.20
N GLU A 103 0.94 9.39 12.74
CA GLU A 103 0.66 9.45 14.17
C GLU A 103 -0.07 8.20 14.69
N TYR A 104 -0.70 7.42 13.81
CA TYR A 104 -1.40 6.21 14.22
C TYR A 104 -0.46 5.18 14.88
N GLU A 105 -0.91 4.63 15.99
CA GLU A 105 -0.23 3.57 16.72
C GLU A 105 -0.61 2.21 16.14
N TYR A 106 0.03 1.85 15.03
CA TYR A 106 -0.12 0.52 14.44
C TYR A 106 0.29 -0.57 15.42
N SER A 107 -0.43 -1.69 15.37
CA SER A 107 -0.18 -2.89 16.14
C SER A 107 0.03 -4.11 15.24
N ALA A 108 0.63 -5.17 15.79
CA ALA A 108 0.74 -6.45 15.10
C ALA A 108 -0.65 -7.04 14.72
N THR A 109 -1.67 -6.73 15.53
CA THR A 109 -3.05 -7.15 15.26
C THR A 109 -3.60 -6.52 13.98
N ASP A 110 -3.29 -5.25 13.73
CA ASP A 110 -3.72 -4.55 12.51
C ASP A 110 -3.16 -5.23 11.26
N PHE A 111 -1.87 -5.57 11.29
CA PHE A 111 -1.21 -6.22 10.16
C PHE A 111 -1.68 -7.67 9.95
N LYS A 112 -1.96 -8.41 11.03
CA LYS A 112 -2.57 -9.74 10.93
C LYS A 112 -3.97 -9.67 10.32
N ALA A 113 -4.77 -8.69 10.71
CA ALA A 113 -6.09 -8.47 10.15
C ALA A 113 -6.02 -8.04 8.67
N LEU A 114 -5.08 -7.15 8.35
CA LEU A 114 -4.79 -6.69 6.99
C LEU A 114 -4.41 -7.86 6.07
N GLU A 115 -3.46 -8.71 6.47
CA GLU A 115 -3.05 -9.87 5.66
C GLU A 115 -4.23 -10.84 5.44
N ALA A 116 -5.01 -11.12 6.49
CA ALA A 116 -6.19 -11.97 6.39
C ALA A 116 -7.25 -11.40 5.43
N LYS A 117 -7.45 -10.08 5.45
CA LYS A 117 -8.38 -9.38 4.54
C LYS A 117 -7.85 -9.31 3.12
N MET A 118 -6.54 -9.14 2.91
CA MET A 118 -5.93 -9.26 1.58
C MET A 118 -6.23 -10.63 0.98
N ARG A 119 -5.96 -11.71 1.73
CA ARG A 119 -6.19 -13.09 1.28
C ARG A 119 -7.64 -13.41 0.92
N LYS A 120 -8.60 -12.78 1.61
CA LYS A 120 -10.04 -13.08 1.47
C LYS A 120 -10.81 -12.12 0.57
N VAL A 121 -10.53 -10.82 0.66
CA VAL A 121 -11.37 -9.76 0.07
C VAL A 121 -10.84 -9.36 -1.29
N ILE A 122 -9.52 -9.24 -1.45
CA ILE A 122 -8.94 -8.75 -2.72
C ILE A 122 -9.25 -9.70 -3.89
N PRO A 123 -9.02 -11.03 -3.78
CA PRO A 123 -9.39 -11.97 -4.84
C PRO A 123 -10.88 -11.96 -5.19
N ARG A 124 -11.74 -11.69 -4.20
CA ARG A 124 -13.20 -11.69 -4.37
C ARG A 124 -13.71 -10.44 -5.07
N VAL A 125 -13.09 -9.28 -4.82
CA VAL A 125 -13.56 -7.98 -5.34
C VAL A 125 -12.86 -7.63 -6.66
N PHE A 126 -11.58 -7.98 -6.82
CA PHE A 126 -10.74 -7.59 -7.96
C PHE A 126 -10.33 -8.77 -8.86
N GLY A 127 -10.90 -9.95 -8.63
CA GLY A 127 -10.54 -11.19 -9.33
C GLY A 127 -9.34 -11.90 -8.71
N ALA A 128 -9.15 -13.19 -9.05
CA ALA A 128 -8.18 -14.09 -8.42
C ALA A 128 -6.74 -13.55 -8.37
N ASP A 129 -6.41 -12.66 -9.31
CA ASP A 129 -5.06 -12.14 -9.50
C ASP A 129 -4.83 -10.81 -8.78
N GLY A 130 -5.89 -10.12 -8.35
CA GLY A 130 -5.80 -8.87 -7.58
C GLY A 130 -5.03 -7.74 -8.27
N ASP A 131 -4.69 -7.88 -9.55
CA ASP A 131 -3.77 -6.98 -10.28
C ASP A 131 -4.33 -5.55 -10.41
N ASP A 132 -5.64 -5.36 -10.29
CA ASP A 132 -6.32 -4.05 -10.30
C ASP A 132 -6.59 -3.48 -8.89
N ALA A 133 -6.23 -4.20 -7.83
CA ALA A 133 -6.54 -3.76 -6.47
C ALA A 133 -5.68 -2.55 -6.08
N SER A 134 -6.31 -1.39 -6.02
CA SER A 134 -5.68 -0.13 -5.61
C SER A 134 -6.67 0.73 -4.82
N PRO A 135 -6.19 1.67 -3.99
CA PRO A 135 -7.08 2.60 -3.27
C PRO A 135 -7.99 3.35 -4.24
N HIS A 136 -7.46 3.70 -5.41
CA HIS A 136 -8.18 4.32 -6.53
C HIS A 136 -9.46 3.57 -6.87
N LYS A 137 -9.32 2.27 -7.18
CA LYS A 137 -10.47 1.44 -7.54
C LYS A 137 -11.41 1.21 -6.38
N ILE A 138 -10.91 1.12 -5.15
CA ILE A 138 -11.79 1.01 -3.97
C ILE A 138 -12.68 2.24 -3.85
N TRP A 139 -12.14 3.45 -4.03
CA TRP A 139 -12.92 4.69 -3.91
C TRP A 139 -14.00 4.88 -4.97
N HIS A 140 -13.94 4.12 -6.07
CA HIS A 140 -14.99 4.07 -7.08
C HIS A 140 -16.06 2.99 -6.80
N VAL A 141 -15.84 2.11 -5.81
CA VAL A 141 -16.73 0.97 -5.49
C VAL A 141 -17.55 1.21 -4.21
N VAL A 142 -17.15 2.16 -3.36
CA VAL A 142 -17.90 2.66 -2.20
C VAL A 142 -18.59 3.99 -2.49
#